data_AF-Q6V8R3-F1
#
_entry.id   AF-Q6V8R3-F1
#
_cell.length_a   1.000
_cell.length_b   1.000
_cell.length_c   1.000
_cell.angle_alpha   90.00
_cell.angle_beta   90.00
_cell.angle_gamma   90.00
#
_symmetry.space_group_name_H-M   'P 1'
#
loop_
_entity.id
_entity.type
_entity.pdbx_description
1 polymer ?
#
loop_
_entity_poly.entity_id
_entity_poly.type
_entity_poly.pdbx_seq_one_letter_code
_entity_poly.pdbx_strand_id
1 'polypeptide(L)' 'PDESVWGALLGACKAHELPHLRKVAAQRLLELTPNMVGTYVMLSNIYAAEGEWG' A
#
# COMPACT_ATOMS: atom_id res chain seq x y z
N PRO A 1 -3.74 14.16 5.77
CA PRO A 1 -3.45 13.65 4.41
C PRO A 1 -4.63 12.84 3.88
N ASP A 2 -4.97 13.03 2.61
CA ASP A 2 -6.07 12.36 1.93
C ASP A 2 -5.59 11.10 1.17
N GLU A 3 -6.53 10.38 0.57
CA GLU A 3 -6.27 9.17 -0.23
C GLU A 3 -5.23 9.42 -1.34
N SER A 4 -5.30 10.58 -1.99
CA SER A 4 -4.40 11.00 -3.07
C SER A 4 -2.95 11.12 -2.62
N VAL A 5 -2.71 11.71 -1.44
CA VAL A 5 -1.36 11.84 -0.87
C VAL A 5 -0.76 10.47 -0.55
N TRP A 6 -1.54 9.56 0.03
CA TRP A 6 -1.06 8.21 0.35
C TRP A 6 -0.88 7.34 -0.90
N GLY A 7 -1.73 7.51 -1.93
CA GLY A 7 -1.57 6.87 -3.23
C GLY A 7 -0.28 7.30 -3.94
N ALA A 8 0.01 8.60 -3.94
CA ALA A 8 1.25 9.13 -4.49
C ALA A 8 2.49 8.60 -3.74
N LEU A 9 2.43 8.57 -2.41
CA LEU A 9 3.51 8.02 -1.59
C LEU A 9 3.73 6.53 -1.88
N LEU A 10 2.66 5.74 -2.02
CA LEU A 10 2.75 4.32 -2.33
C LEU A 10 3.40 4.08 -3.70
N GLY A 11 3.02 4.88 -4.71
CA GLY A 11 3.65 4.85 -6.03
C GLY A 11 5.14 5.14 -5.97
N ALA A 12 5.54 6.16 -5.21
CA ALA A 12 6.94 6.49 -4.97
C ALA A 12 7.69 5.36 -4.23
N CYS A 13 7.07 4.75 -3.22
CA CYS A 13 7.68 3.64 -2.48
C CYS A 13 7.90 2.41 -3.38
N LYS A 14 7.02 2.16 -4.35
CA LYS A 14 7.19 1.11 -5.35
C LYS A 14 8.32 1.43 -6.34
N ALA A 15 8.44 2.68 -6.78
CA ALA A 15 9.47 3.11 -7.72
C ALA A 15 10.89 3.12 -7.11
N HIS A 16 10.99 3.36 -5.80
CA HIS A 16 12.27 3.49 -5.08
C HIS A 16 12.59 2.30 -4.15
N GLU A 17 11.84 1.20 -4.25
CA GLU A 17 12.05 -0.02 -3.45
C GLU A 17 12.15 0.27 -1.94
N LEU A 18 11.17 1.02 -1.42
CA LEU A 18 11.07 1.40 0.00
C LEU A 18 9.99 0.54 0.71
N PRO A 19 10.26 -0.75 1.02
CA PRO A 19 9.26 -1.70 1.51
C PRO A 19 8.61 -1.26 2.83
N HIS A 20 9.41 -0.73 3.76
CA HIS A 20 8.93 -0.26 5.06
C HIS A 20 7.90 0.87 4.94
N LEU A 21 8.12 1.81 4.03
CA LEU A 21 7.19 2.93 3.81
C LEU A 21 5.98 2.50 2.98
N ARG A 22 6.13 1.51 2.11
CA ARG A 22 5.05 0.94 1.31
C ARG A 22 3.96 0.32 2.19
N LYS A 23 4.33 -0.45 3.23
CA LYS A 23 3.38 -1.02 4.20
C LYS A 23 2.62 0.07 4.97
N VAL A 24 3.31 1.11 5.43
CA VAL A 24 2.68 2.23 6.14
C VAL A 24 1.69 2.97 5.23
N ALA A 25 2.09 3.31 4.01
CA ALA A 25 1.22 4.00 3.06
C ALA A 25 -0.02 3.17 2.72
N ALA A 26 0.14 1.85 2.52
CA ALA A 26 -0.97 0.95 2.22
C ALA A 26 -1.95 0.81 3.40
N GLN A 27 -1.45 0.69 4.64
CA GLN A 27 -2.30 0.67 5.83
C GLN A 27 -3.11 1.95 5.99
N ARG A 28 -2.50 3.12 5.76
CA ARG A 28 -3.21 4.40 5.82
C ARG A 28 -4.27 4.55 4.73
N LEU A 29 -4.01 4.03 3.53
CA LEU A 29 -5.02 3.94 2.47
C LEU A 29 -6.20 3.06 2.87
N LEU A 30 -5.97 1.92 3.54
CA LEU A 30 -7.03 1.06 4.08
C LEU A 30 -7.89 1.76 5.14
N GLU A 31 -7.26 2.45 6.08
CA GLU A 31 -7.97 3.18 7.14
C GLU A 31 -8.85 4.30 6.57
N LEU A 32 -8.41 4.94 5.48
CA LEU A 32 -9.16 5.99 4.78
C LEU A 32 -10.24 5.44 3.82
N THR A 33 -10.03 4.25 3.24
CA THR A 33 -10.91 3.63 2.24
C THR A 33 -11.29 2.18 2.57
N PRO A 34 -11.92 1.93 3.74
CA PRO A 34 -12.18 0.57 4.21
C PRO A 34 -13.12 -0.25 3.31
N ASN A 35 -13.90 0.41 2.44
CA ASN A 35 -14.91 -0.24 1.59
C ASN A 35 -14.48 -0.42 0.12
N MET A 36 -13.24 -0.04 -0.24
CA MET A 36 -12.77 -0.24 -1.61
C MET A 36 -12.09 -1.60 -1.74
N VAL A 37 -12.76 -2.54 -2.42
CA VAL A 37 -12.24 -3.89 -2.74
C VAL A 37 -10.84 -3.82 -3.38
N GLY A 38 -10.56 -2.77 -4.15
CA GLY A 38 -9.24 -2.54 -4.75
C GLY A 38 -8.11 -2.34 -3.73
N THR A 39 -8.40 -1.77 -2.57
CA THR A 39 -7.39 -1.51 -1.52
C THR A 39 -6.91 -2.81 -0.88
N TYR A 40 -7.81 -3.77 -0.67
CA TYR A 40 -7.47 -5.10 -0.16
C TYR A 40 -6.62 -5.91 -1.14
N VAL A 41 -6.98 -5.93 -2.43
CA VAL A 41 -6.20 -6.61 -3.48
C VAL A 41 -4.80 -6.01 -3.58
N MET A 42 -4.67 -4.69 -3.48
CA MET A 42 -3.39 -4.02 -3.51
C MET A 42 -2.52 -4.39 -2.29
N LEU A 43 -3.10 -4.53 -1.10
CA LEU A 43 -2.36 -5.01 0.08
C LEU A 43 -1.93 -6.47 -0.04
N SER A 44 -2.79 -7.37 -0.51
CA SER A 44 -2.39 -8.77 -0.73
C SER A 44 -1.21 -8.85 -1.70
N ASN A 45 -1.21 -8.04 -2.76
CA ASN A 45 -0.09 -7.94 -3.69
C ASN A 45 1.17 -7.34 -3.05
N ILE A 46 1.02 -6.38 -2.14
CA ILE A 46 2.14 -5.82 -1.37
C ILE A 46 2.76 -6.90 -0.49
N TYR A 47 1.97 -7.60 0.32
CA TYR A 47 2.45 -8.70 1.18
C TYR A 47 3.07 -9.86 0.38
N ALA A 48 2.47 -10.25 -0.75
CA ALA A 48 3.02 -11.26 -1.64
C ALA A 48 4.36 -10.84 -2.25
N ALA A 49 4.50 -9.57 -2.64
CA ALA A 49 5.72 -9.03 -3.21
C ALA A 49 6.89 -8.87 -2.20
N GLU A 50 6.62 -8.86 -0.89
CA GLU A 50 7.70 -8.84 0.13
C GLU A 50 8.18 -10.24 0.54
N GLY A 51 7.72 -11.29 -0.13
CA GLY A 51 8.17 -12.66 0.14
C GLY A 51 7.55 -13.28 1.39
N GLU A 52 6.51 -12.69 1.98
CA GLU A 52 5.76 -13.29 3.11
C GLU A 52 4.76 -14.38 2.65
N TRP A 53 4.90 -14.88 1.42
CA TRP A 53 4.11 -16.00 0.87
C TRP A 53 4.98 -17.27 0.65
N GLY A 54 5.96 -17.48 1.55
CA GLY A 54 6.79 -18.67 1.63
C GLY A 54 6.78 -19.24 3.05
#